data_AF-A0AA91IX93-F1
#
_entry.id   AF-A0AA91IX93-F1
#
_cell.length_a   1.000
_cell.length_b   1.000
_cell.length_c   1.000
_cell.angle_alpha   90.00
_cell.angle_beta   90.00
_cell.angle_gamma   90.00
#
_symmetry.space_group_name_H-M   'P 1'
#
loop_
_entity.id
_entity.type
_entity.pdbx_description
1 polymer ?
#
loop_
_entity_poly.entity_id
_entity_poly.type
_entity_poly.pdbx_seq_one_letter_code
_entity_poly.pdbx_strand_id
1 'polypeptide(L)' 'MATTTKPNKQRDRQLVELRSAYEGGASIRTLAASTGRSYGSVHSMLRESGAAMRSRGGPNHRTRSR' A
#
# COMPACT_ATOMS: atom_id res chain seq x y z
N MET A 1 -1.81 20.57 -18.48
CA MET A 1 -1.51 20.53 -17.03
C MET A 1 -0.43 19.49 -16.80
N ALA A 2 0.76 19.92 -16.42
CA ALA A 2 1.93 19.05 -16.28
C ALA A 2 2.05 18.50 -14.85
N THR A 3 2.13 17.19 -14.70
CA THR A 3 2.76 16.55 -13.53
C THR A 3 3.71 15.45 -14.00
N THR A 4 4.82 15.86 -14.63
CA THR A 4 5.93 14.96 -14.95
C THR A 4 6.64 14.58 -13.65
N THR A 5 6.11 13.59 -12.94
CA THR A 5 6.82 12.97 -11.81
C THR A 5 7.90 12.07 -12.38
N LYS A 6 9.16 12.51 -12.27
CA LYS A 6 10.34 11.71 -12.62
C LYS A 6 10.21 10.32 -11.96
N PRO A 7 10.43 9.20 -12.67
CA PRO A 7 10.52 7.88 -12.04
C PRO A 7 11.76 7.88 -11.16
N ASN A 8 11.57 8.19 -9.88
CA ASN A 8 12.61 8.00 -8.90
C ASN A 8 12.71 6.49 -8.69
N LYS A 9 13.84 5.89 -9.07
CA LYS A 9 14.09 4.44 -8.93
C LYS A 9 13.82 3.93 -7.50
N GLN A 10 13.95 4.80 -6.49
CA GLN A 10 13.55 4.50 -5.11
C GLN A 10 12.04 4.37 -4.94
N ARG A 11 11.23 5.18 -5.63
CA ARG A 11 9.78 5.06 -5.63
C ARG A 11 9.33 3.76 -6.28
N ASP A 12 9.85 3.40 -7.44
CA ASP A 12 9.49 2.13 -8.10
C ASP A 12 9.75 0.93 -7.18
N ARG A 13 10.90 0.92 -6.50
CA ARG A 13 11.20 -0.12 -5.51
C ARG A 13 10.22 -0.09 -4.33
N GLN A 14 9.90 1.09 -3.79
CA GLN A 14 8.92 1.25 -2.72
C GLN A 14 7.53 0.76 -3.14
N LEU A 15 7.11 1.00 -4.38
CA LEU A 15 5.84 0.53 -4.92
C LEU A 15 5.79 -0.99 -4.97
N VAL A 16 6.87 -1.64 -5.42
CA VAL A 16 6.98 -3.11 -5.48
C VAL A 16 6.98 -3.73 -4.08
N GLU A 17 7.72 -3.15 -3.13
CA GLU A 17 7.76 -3.62 -1.74
C GLU A 17 6.40 -3.46 -1.05
N LEU A 18 5.75 -2.32 -1.21
CA LEU A 18 4.40 -2.06 -0.69
C LEU A 18 3.37 -3.05 -1.25
N ARG A 19 3.41 -3.29 -2.56
CA ARG A 19 2.54 -4.24 -3.23
C ARG A 19 2.76 -5.65 -2.70
N SER A 20 4.01 -6.11 -2.64
CA SER A 20 4.35 -7.46 -2.18
C SER A 20 3.88 -7.68 -0.74
N ALA A 21 4.06 -6.70 0.13
CA ALA A 21 3.58 -6.79 1.52
C ALA A 21 2.04 -6.75 1.61
N TYR A 22 1.36 -5.97 0.78
CA TYR A 22 -0.10 -5.94 0.71
C TYR A 22 -0.70 -7.27 0.19
N GLU A 23 -0.12 -7.82 -0.87
CA GLU A 23 -0.48 -9.13 -1.43
C GLU A 23 -0.19 -10.26 -0.42
N GLY A 24 0.88 -10.12 0.38
CA GLY A 24 1.19 -11.00 1.51
C GLY A 24 0.24 -10.89 2.70
N GLY A 25 -0.77 -10.02 2.65
CA GLY A 25 -1.83 -9.92 3.66
C GLY A 25 -1.74 -8.71 4.60
N ALA A 26 -0.73 -7.85 4.44
CA ALA A 26 -0.64 -6.62 5.22
C ALA A 26 -1.79 -5.67 4.85
N SER A 27 -2.36 -4.99 5.84
CA SER A 27 -3.36 -3.94 5.60
C SER A 27 -2.67 -2.63 5.18
N ILE A 28 -3.39 -1.78 4.44
CA ILE A 28 -2.91 -0.42 4.09
C ILE A 28 -2.49 0.35 5.35
N ARG A 29 -3.19 0.15 6.47
CA ARG A 29 -2.88 0.78 7.75
C ARG A 29 -1.57 0.25 8.36
N THR A 30 -1.31 -1.05 8.25
CA THR A 30 -0.02 -1.66 8.67
C THR A 30 1.13 -1.11 7.82
N LEU A 31 0.93 -1.02 6.51
CA LEU A 31 1.92 -0.49 5.58
C LEU A 31 2.21 0.99 5.82
N ALA A 32 1.17 1.78 6.08
CA ALA A 32 1.30 3.19 6.48
C ALA A 32 2.12 3.36 7.76
N ALA A 33 1.84 2.56 8.79
CA ALA A 33 2.59 2.58 10.04
C ALA A 33 4.06 2.14 9.85
N SER A 34 4.29 1.08 9.06
CA SER A 34 5.63 0.55 8.79
C SER A 34 6.49 1.47 7.93
N THR A 35 5.87 2.23 7.02
CA THR A 35 6.58 3.13 6.10
C THR A 35 6.62 4.57 6.61
N GLY A 36 5.94 4.89 7.71
CA GLY A 36 5.79 6.26 8.21
C GLY A 36 5.01 7.17 7.27
N ARG A 37 4.17 6.61 6.40
CA ARG A 37 3.40 7.35 5.38
C ARG A 37 1.93 7.41 5.73
N SER A 38 1.24 8.41 5.23
CA SER A 38 -0.21 8.51 5.41
C SER A 38 -0.96 7.41 4.66
N TYR A 39 -2.12 7.01 5.18
CA TYR A 39 -2.99 6.03 4.53
C TYR A 39 -3.28 6.39 3.07
N GLY A 40 -3.62 7.66 2.80
CA GLY A 40 -3.89 8.13 1.45
C GLY A 40 -2.68 8.01 0.52
N SER A 41 -1.48 8.29 1.04
CA SER A 41 -0.24 8.17 0.27
C SER A 41 0.06 6.71 -0.07
N VAL A 42 -0.09 5.78 0.89
CA VAL A 42 0.06 4.34 0.64
C VAL A 42 -1.02 3.82 -0.30
N HIS A 43 -2.25 4.29 -0.17
CA HIS A 43 -3.36 3.92 -1.05
C HIS A 43 -3.11 4.35 -2.50
N SER A 44 -2.64 5.58 -2.72
CA SER A 44 -2.25 6.04 -4.06
C SER A 44 -1.09 5.21 -4.61
N MET A 45 -0.08 4.92 -3.79
CA MET A 45 1.05 4.06 -4.19
C MET A 45 0.62 2.65 -4.57
N LEU A 46 -0.25 2.01 -3.79
CA LEU A 46 -0.79 0.69 -4.13
C LEU A 46 -1.58 0.71 -5.44
N ARG A 47 -2.29 1.81 -5.71
CA ARG A 47 -3.03 1.99 -6.96
C ARG A 47 -2.09 2.22 -8.14
N GLU A 48 -1.05 3.01 -7.96
CA GLU A 48 0.02 3.23 -8.95
C GLU A 48 0.82 1.96 -9.24
N SER A 49 1.07 1.12 -8.22
CA SER A 49 1.75 -0.17 -8.37
C SER A 49 0.90 -1.25 -9.03
N GLY A 50 -0.38 -0.96 -9.33
CA GLY A 50 -1.34 -1.92 -9.86
C GLY A 50 -1.68 -3.05 -8.88
N ALA A 51 -1.59 -2.81 -7.56
CA ALA A 51 -1.94 -3.81 -6.58
C ALA A 51 -3.45 -4.12 -6.68
N ALA A 52 -3.80 -5.41 -6.62
CA ALA A 52 -5.20 -5.85 -6.62
C ALA A 52 -5.88 -5.41 -5.32
N MET A 53 -6.56 -4.26 -5.37
CA MET A 53 -7.24 -3.70 -4.21
C MET A 53 -8.25 -4.70 -3.64
N ARG A 54 -7.97 -5.17 -2.43
CA ARG A 54 -8.91 -6.01 -1.69
C ARG A 54 -10.12 -5.14 -1.35
N SER A 55 -11.32 -5.69 -1.55
CA SER A 55 -12.58 -5.06 -1.14
C SER A 55 -12.44 -4.47 0.27
N ARG A 56 -13.01 -3.28 0.47
CA ARG A 56 -13.16 -2.65 1.80
C ARG A 56 -14.06 -3.55 2.64
N GLY A 57 -13.46 -4.55 3.28
CA GLY A 57 -14.17 -5.65 3.94
C GLY A 57 -13.49 -7.02 3.83
N GLY A 58 -12.28 -7.12 3.24
CA GLY A 58 -11.55 -8.39 3.20
C GLY A 58 -11.29 -8.96 4.60
N PRO A 59 -11.24 -10.31 4.80
CA PRO A 59 -11.41 -11.02 6.09
C PRO A 59 -10.38 -10.79 7.21
N ASN A 60 -9.75 -9.62 7.33
CA ASN A 60 -8.98 -9.22 8.50
C ASN A 60 -9.93 -8.87 9.68
N HIS A 61 -10.86 -9.78 9.99
CA HIS A 61 -11.28 -9.99 11.36
C HIS A 61 -10.06 -10.61 12.04
N ARG A 62 -9.13 -9.78 12.51
CA ARG A 62 -8.34 -10.18 13.69
C ARG A 62 -9.40 -10.46 14.73
N THR A 63 -9.77 -11.73 14.88
CA THR A 63 -10.42 -12.22 16.08
C THR A 63 -9.51 -11.68 17.17
N ARG A 64 -10.01 -10.67 17.87
CA ARG A 64 -9.34 -10.14 19.02
C ARG A 64 -9.45 -11.31 19.99
N SER A 65 -8.38 -12.11 20.06
CA SER A 65 -8.21 -13.14 21.06
C SER A 65 -8.65 -12.52 22.38
N ARG A 66 -9.73 -13.06 22.94
CA ARG A 66 -10.12 -12.86 24.32
C ARG A 66 -9.91 -14.17 25.03
#